data_AF-S7SVN0-F1
#
_entry.id   AF-S7SVN0-F1
#
_cell.length_a   1.000
_cell.length_b   1.000
_cell.length_c   1.000
_cell.angle_alpha   90.00
_cell.angle_beta   90.00
_cell.angle_gamma   90.00
#
_symmetry.space_group_name_H-M   'P 1'
#
loop_
_entity.id
_entity.type
_entity.pdbx_description
1 polymer ?
#
loop_
_entity_poly.entity_id
_entity_poly.type
_entity_poly.pdbx_seq_one_letter_code
_entity_poly.pdbx_strand_id
1 'polypeptide(L)'
;MSCRTLVHQSIIRSLLFGSRSPKRNTGEIVRLSREKALKTRDNAEKVLSRMTLEGKTINFNTVSKEAGVSKSWFYKEPEIRKRIESIRGQQQKSLNGALKLQKQKSLKSEEVLIKNLKGRVKVLEEENLLLKKQIQKLYGELYSI
;
A
#
# COMPACT_ATOMS: atom_id res chain seq x y z
N MET A 1 45.09 -53.01 -58.24
CA MET A 1 43.74 -52.51 -58.62
C MET A 1 42.80 -52.90 -57.50
N SER A 2 41.97 -52.08 -56.85
CA SER A 2 41.60 -50.68 -56.99
C SER A 2 41.16 -50.22 -55.59
N CYS A 3 42.05 -49.56 -54.83
CA CYS A 3 41.70 -48.95 -53.53
C CYS A 3 41.27 -47.48 -53.71
N ARG A 4 40.76 -47.11 -54.90
CA ARG A 4 40.44 -45.73 -55.29
C ARG A 4 38.96 -45.36 -55.20
N THR A 5 38.08 -46.33 -54.91
CA THR A 5 36.62 -46.14 -54.96
C THR A 5 35.95 -45.77 -53.64
N LEU A 6 36.63 -45.94 -52.49
CA LEU A 6 36.02 -45.65 -51.18
C LEU A 6 36.15 -44.19 -50.72
N VAL A 7 37.15 -43.45 -51.21
CA VAL A 7 37.31 -42.01 -50.88
C VAL A 7 36.30 -41.17 -51.68
N HIS A 8 35.95 -41.58 -52.89
CA HIS A 8 35.02 -40.85 -53.76
C HIS A 8 33.56 -40.95 -53.31
N GLN A 9 33.17 -42.02 -52.59
CA GLN A 9 31.81 -42.16 -52.05
C GLN A 9 31.56 -41.29 -50.81
N SER A 10 32.61 -40.92 -50.06
CA SER A 10 32.50 -40.14 -48.83
C SER A 10 32.35 -38.63 -49.10
N ILE A 11 32.97 -38.12 -50.18
CA ILE A 11 32.91 -36.70 -50.57
C ILE A 11 31.55 -36.35 -51.21
N ILE A 12 30.90 -37.29 -51.89
CA ILE A 12 29.60 -37.02 -52.54
C ILE A 12 28.43 -37.01 -51.54
N ARG A 13 28.57 -37.65 -50.37
CA ARG A 13 27.48 -37.72 -49.36
C ARG A 13 27.29 -36.42 -48.58
N SER A 14 28.30 -35.55 -48.52
CA SER A 14 28.21 -34.22 -47.88
C SER A 14 27.59 -33.14 -48.78
N LEU A 15 27.52 -33.37 -50.10
CA LEU A 15 26.93 -32.43 -51.07
C LEU A 15 25.43 -32.63 -51.29
N LEU A 16 24.84 -33.75 -50.81
CA LEU A 16 23.41 -34.06 -50.98
C LEU A 16 22.56 -33.79 -49.72
N PHE A 17 23.18 -33.44 -48.59
CA PHE A 17 22.47 -32.94 -47.42
C PHE A 17 22.73 -31.44 -47.30
N GLY A 18 21.99 -30.65 -48.08
CA GLY A 18 21.87 -29.22 -47.85
C GLY A 18 21.48 -28.99 -46.39
N SER A 19 22.34 -28.31 -45.63
CA SER A 19 22.07 -27.92 -44.26
C SER A 19 20.87 -26.96 -44.25
N ARG A 20 19.66 -27.49 -44.09
CA ARG A 20 18.48 -26.69 -43.78
C ARG A 20 18.69 -26.09 -42.40
N SER A 21 19.32 -24.92 -42.38
CA SER A 21 19.37 -24.07 -41.20
C SER A 21 17.92 -23.64 -40.90
N PRO A 22 17.39 -23.85 -39.68
CA PRO A 22 16.05 -23.41 -39.35
C PRO A 22 15.94 -21.90 -39.61
N LYS A 23 14.99 -21.48 -40.45
CA LYS A 23 14.74 -20.06 -40.73
C LYS A 23 14.31 -19.40 -39.42
N ARG A 24 15.19 -18.57 -38.84
CA ARG A 24 14.98 -17.98 -37.52
C ARG A 24 13.90 -16.89 -37.62
N ASN A 25 12.72 -17.15 -37.05
CA ASN A 25 11.61 -16.19 -36.97
C ASN A 25 11.81 -15.16 -35.85
N THR A 26 13.03 -14.65 -35.69
CA THR A 26 13.43 -13.79 -34.55
C THR A 26 12.62 -12.49 -34.49
N GLY A 27 12.28 -11.91 -35.64
CA GLY A 27 11.49 -10.68 -35.72
C GLY A 27 10.08 -10.83 -35.13
N GLU A 28 9.38 -11.91 -35.48
CA GLU A 28 8.03 -12.19 -34.96
C GLU A 28 8.04 -12.48 -33.47
N ILE A 29 9.05 -13.22 -32.97
CA ILE A 29 9.20 -13.47 -31.53
C ILE A 29 9.38 -12.16 -30.76
N VAL A 30 10.23 -11.26 -31.27
CA VAL A 30 10.46 -9.94 -30.67
C VAL A 30 9.20 -9.07 -30.73
N ARG A 31 8.44 -9.13 -31.83
CA ARG A 31 7.17 -8.40 -32.00
C ARG A 31 6.13 -8.87 -30.98
N LEU A 32 5.89 -10.17 -30.90
CA LEU A 32 4.93 -10.77 -29.95
C LEU A 32 5.32 -10.50 -28.49
N SER A 33 6.62 -10.51 -28.18
CA SER A 33 7.12 -10.16 -26.84
C SER A 33 6.78 -8.71 -26.47
N ARG A 34 7.02 -7.76 -27.40
CA ARG A 34 6.65 -6.35 -27.23
C ARG A 34 5.15 -6.16 -27.05
N GLU A 35 4.34 -6.82 -27.88
CA GLU A 35 2.88 -6.73 -27.80
C GLU A 35 2.35 -7.23 -26.44
N LYS A 36 2.88 -8.35 -25.94
CA LYS A 36 2.55 -8.86 -24.59
C LYS A 36 2.94 -7.87 -23.49
N ALA A 37 4.10 -7.24 -23.59
CA ALA A 37 4.55 -6.24 -22.63
C ALA A 37 3.60 -5.02 -22.60
N LEU A 38 3.23 -4.51 -23.77
CA LEU A 38 2.29 -3.39 -23.90
C LEU A 38 0.91 -3.75 -23.31
N LYS A 39 0.37 -4.92 -23.65
CA LYS A 39 -0.91 -5.39 -23.12
C LYS A 39 -0.89 -5.53 -21.60
N THR A 40 0.23 -5.98 -21.04
CA THR A 40 0.41 -6.12 -19.57
C THR A 40 0.40 -4.75 -18.90
N ARG A 41 1.10 -3.78 -19.50
CA ARG A 41 1.14 -2.40 -19.01
C ARG A 41 -0.24 -1.74 -19.05
N ASP A 42 -0.95 -1.87 -20.17
CA ASP A 42 -2.28 -1.30 -20.32
C ASP A 42 -3.30 -1.94 -19.35
N ASN A 43 -3.16 -3.25 -19.09
CA ASN A 43 -3.96 -3.91 -18.06
C ASN A 43 -3.66 -3.39 -16.66
N ALA A 44 -2.38 -3.22 -16.31
CA ALA A 44 -1.99 -2.66 -15.02
C ALA A 44 -2.54 -1.24 -14.81
N GLU A 45 -2.50 -0.38 -15.83
CA GLU A 45 -3.07 0.97 -15.78
C GLU A 45 -4.59 0.97 -15.60
N LYS A 46 -5.29 0.09 -16.33
CA LYS A 46 -6.75 -0.05 -16.21
C LYS A 46 -7.15 -0.48 -14.81
N VAL A 47 -6.46 -1.49 -14.27
CA VAL A 47 -6.70 -1.98 -12.90
C VAL A 47 -6.40 -0.89 -11.89
N LEU A 48 -5.29 -0.17 -12.03
CA LEU A 48 -4.93 0.91 -11.12
C LEU A 48 -5.96 2.05 -11.14
N SER A 49 -6.43 2.43 -12.32
CA SER A 49 -7.49 3.44 -12.49
C SER A 49 -8.80 3.01 -11.84
N ARG A 50 -9.21 1.76 -12.09
CA ARG A 50 -10.42 1.18 -11.47
C ARG A 50 -10.32 1.13 -9.94
N MET A 51 -9.22 0.62 -9.40
CA MET A 51 -9.01 0.55 -7.95
C MET A 51 -9.02 1.94 -7.29
N THR A 52 -8.52 2.95 -8.00
CA THR A 52 -8.54 4.34 -7.53
C THR A 52 -9.96 4.87 -7.44
N LEU A 53 -10.79 4.62 -8.46
CA LEU A 53 -12.20 5.02 -8.50
C LEU A 53 -13.04 4.30 -7.43
N GLU A 54 -12.78 3.02 -7.21
CA GLU A 54 -13.44 2.21 -6.19
C GLU A 54 -12.97 2.54 -4.76
N GLY A 55 -11.96 3.39 -4.60
CA GLY A 55 -11.41 3.75 -3.29
C GLY A 55 -10.69 2.60 -2.58
N LYS A 56 -10.30 1.55 -3.30
CA LYS A 56 -9.57 0.41 -2.73
C LYS A 56 -8.18 0.83 -2.25
N THR A 57 -7.64 0.11 -1.28
CA THR A 57 -6.26 0.32 -0.83
C THR A 57 -5.26 -0.05 -1.93
N ILE A 58 -4.45 0.93 -2.35
CA ILE A 58 -3.47 0.77 -3.41
C ILE A 58 -2.08 0.52 -2.81
N ASN A 59 -1.54 -0.66 -3.07
CA ASN A 59 -0.17 -1.03 -2.80
C ASN A 59 0.29 -2.09 -3.82
N PHE A 60 1.59 -2.36 -3.90
CA PHE A 60 2.13 -3.34 -4.86
C PHE A 60 1.54 -4.75 -4.71
N ASN A 61 1.11 -5.15 -3.51
CA ASN A 61 0.51 -6.46 -3.28
C ASN A 61 -0.92 -6.53 -3.81
N THR A 62 -1.75 -5.51 -3.54
CA THR A 62 -3.14 -5.47 -3.99
C THR A 62 -3.22 -5.31 -5.50
N VAL A 63 -2.43 -4.39 -6.07
CA VAL A 63 -2.38 -4.18 -7.53
C VAL A 63 -1.84 -5.43 -8.24
N SER A 64 -0.85 -6.12 -7.68
CA SER A 64 -0.32 -7.38 -8.24
C SER A 64 -1.37 -8.48 -8.30
N LYS A 65 -2.13 -8.67 -7.22
CA LYS A 65 -3.22 -9.66 -7.18
C LYS A 65 -4.32 -9.32 -8.18
N GLU A 66 -4.71 -8.05 -8.27
CA GLU A 66 -5.84 -7.64 -9.10
C GLU A 66 -5.50 -7.57 -10.59
N ALA A 67 -4.27 -7.18 -10.94
CA ALA A 67 -3.80 -7.14 -12.32
C ALA A 67 -3.27 -8.49 -12.84
N GLY A 68 -3.03 -9.48 -11.96
CA GLY A 68 -2.40 -10.75 -12.34
C GLY A 68 -0.95 -10.58 -12.80
N VAL A 69 -0.27 -9.53 -12.31
CA VAL A 69 1.10 -9.17 -12.68
C VAL A 69 2.02 -9.32 -11.47
N SER A 70 3.22 -9.85 -11.65
CA SER A 70 4.14 -10.06 -10.53
C SER A 70 4.66 -8.74 -9.94
N LYS A 71 4.97 -8.74 -8.64
CA LYS A 71 5.63 -7.59 -7.98
C LYS A 71 6.95 -7.20 -8.66
N SER A 72 7.72 -8.20 -9.09
CA SER A 72 8.99 -7.99 -9.78
C SER A 72 8.84 -7.22 -11.09
N TRP A 73 7.71 -7.39 -11.80
CA TRP A 73 7.42 -6.62 -13.01
C TRP A 73 7.18 -5.14 -12.68
N PHE A 74 6.40 -4.82 -11.64
CA PHE A 74 6.18 -3.43 -11.21
C PHE A 74 7.47 -2.73 -10.81
N TYR A 75 8.43 -3.44 -10.21
CA TYR A 75 9.73 -2.84 -9.88
C TYR A 75 10.60 -2.56 -11.11
N LYS A 76 10.37 -3.26 -12.22
CA LYS A 76 11.08 -3.04 -13.50
C LYS A 76 10.45 -1.95 -14.35
N GLU A 77 9.18 -1.62 -14.12
CA GLU A 77 8.45 -0.59 -14.85
C GLU A 77 8.32 0.70 -14.02
N PRO A 78 9.25 1.68 -14.19
CA PRO A 78 9.37 2.82 -13.29
C PRO A 78 8.16 3.75 -13.31
N GLU A 79 7.47 3.89 -14.43
CA GLU A 79 6.33 4.80 -14.55
C GLU A 79 5.11 4.27 -13.78
N ILE A 80 4.80 2.98 -13.91
CA ILE A 80 3.75 2.33 -13.13
C ILE A 80 4.11 2.32 -11.65
N ARG A 81 5.38 2.09 -11.32
CA ARG A 81 5.86 2.14 -9.94
C ARG A 81 5.58 3.50 -9.29
N LYS A 82 6.02 4.59 -9.93
CA LYS A 82 5.80 5.97 -9.44
C LYS A 82 4.31 6.26 -9.27
N ARG A 83 3.48 5.79 -10.21
CA ARG A 83 2.02 5.94 -10.15
C ARG A 83 1.43 5.29 -8.89
N ILE A 84 1.81 4.03 -8.61
CA ILE A 84 1.38 3.30 -7.41
C ILE A 84 1.84 4.00 -6.13
N GLU A 85 3.11 4.42 -6.08
CA GLU A 85 3.68 5.12 -4.92
C GLU A 85 3.00 6.46 -4.66
N SER A 86 2.69 7.23 -5.71
CA SER A 86 1.99 8.51 -5.61
C SER A 86 0.58 8.35 -5.03
N ILE A 87 -0.22 7.44 -5.60
CA ILE A 87 -1.59 7.20 -5.12
C ILE A 87 -1.57 6.68 -3.68
N ARG A 88 -0.67 5.75 -3.35
CA ARG A 88 -0.48 5.28 -1.98
C ARG A 88 -0.15 6.41 -1.02
N GLY A 89 0.75 7.31 -1.40
CA GLY A 89 1.11 8.48 -0.60
C GLY A 89 -0.07 9.43 -0.36
N GLN A 90 -0.92 9.63 -1.38
CA GLN A 90 -2.15 10.42 -1.25
C GLN A 90 -3.14 9.76 -0.28
N GLN A 91 -3.39 8.45 -0.41
CA GLN A 91 -4.26 7.69 0.49
C GLN A 91 -3.77 7.74 1.95
N GLN A 92 -2.46 7.65 2.17
CA GLN A 92 -1.89 7.76 3.53
C GLN A 92 -2.06 9.16 4.12
N LYS A 93 -1.85 10.22 3.32
CA LYS A 93 -2.03 11.60 3.77
C LYS A 93 -3.48 11.89 4.15
N SER A 94 -4.46 11.41 3.37
CA SER A 94 -5.87 11.62 3.68
C SER A 94 -6.29 10.92 4.97
N LEU A 95 -5.87 9.66 5.17
CA LEU A 95 -6.14 8.90 6.39
C LEU A 95 -5.52 9.58 7.62
N ASN A 96 -4.25 9.97 7.53
CA ASN A 96 -3.57 10.66 8.62
C ASN A 96 -4.20 12.02 8.93
N GLY A 97 -4.65 12.75 7.92
CA GLY A 97 -5.38 14.01 8.09
C GLY A 97 -6.69 13.81 8.84
N ALA A 98 -7.49 12.81 8.45
CA ALA A 98 -8.75 12.49 9.11
C ALA A 98 -8.53 12.08 10.59
N LEU A 99 -7.56 11.21 10.85
CA LEU A 99 -7.20 10.78 12.21
C LEU A 99 -6.72 11.96 13.07
N LYS A 100 -5.90 12.85 12.50
CA LYS A 100 -5.43 14.06 13.20
C LYS A 100 -6.62 14.96 13.57
N LEU A 101 -7.56 15.20 12.67
CA LEU A 101 -8.75 16.01 12.94
C LEU A 101 -9.63 15.38 14.02
N GLN A 102 -9.86 14.07 13.97
CA GLN A 102 -10.64 13.35 14.99
C GLN A 102 -9.98 13.45 16.37
N LYS A 103 -8.66 13.26 16.43
CA LYS A 103 -7.89 13.40 17.68
C LYS A 103 -7.97 14.81 18.25
N GLN A 104 -7.85 15.83 17.42
CA GLN A 104 -7.97 17.23 17.86
C GLN A 104 -9.38 17.54 18.41
N LYS A 105 -10.44 17.00 17.81
CA LYS A 105 -11.81 17.12 18.36
C LYS A 105 -11.93 16.46 19.73
N SER A 106 -11.40 15.24 19.89
CA SER A 106 -11.40 14.50 21.17
C SER A 106 -10.69 15.29 22.27
N LEU A 107 -9.47 15.76 21.99
CA LEU A 107 -8.67 16.55 22.94
C LEU A 107 -9.41 17.81 23.41
N LYS A 108 -10.07 18.51 22.48
CA LYS A 108 -10.84 19.72 22.82
C LYS A 108 -12.05 19.39 23.71
N SER A 109 -12.77 18.30 23.44
CA SER A 109 -13.88 17.86 24.31
C SER A 109 -13.41 17.40 25.69
N GLU A 110 -12.28 16.71 25.75
CA GLU A 110 -11.66 16.27 27.01
C GLU A 110 -11.22 17.47 27.86
N GLU A 111 -10.63 18.50 27.24
CA GLU A 111 -10.23 19.72 27.94
C GLU A 111 -11.41 20.45 28.57
N VAL A 112 -12.53 20.58 27.84
CA VAL A 112 -13.77 21.16 28.37
C VAL A 112 -14.31 20.34 29.53
N LEU A 113 -14.31 19.01 29.42
CA LEU A 113 -14.75 18.12 30.49
C LEU A 113 -13.87 18.26 31.73
N ILE A 114 -12.55 18.26 31.57
CA ILE A 114 -11.59 18.44 32.67
C ILE A 114 -11.81 19.77 33.37
N LYS A 115 -12.02 20.86 32.62
CA LYS A 115 -12.30 22.19 33.18
C LYS A 115 -13.57 22.18 34.04
N ASN A 116 -14.65 21.59 33.52
CA ASN A 116 -15.93 21.50 34.25
C ASN A 116 -15.81 20.64 35.51
N LEU A 117 -15.14 19.48 35.41
CA LEU A 117 -14.94 18.59 36.55
C LEU A 117 -14.10 19.25 37.63
N LYS A 118 -13.00 19.93 37.27
CA LYS A 118 -12.20 20.72 38.22
C LYS A 118 -13.02 21.81 38.91
N GLY A 119 -13.88 22.50 38.16
CA GLY A 119 -14.80 23.48 38.72
C GLY A 119 -15.74 22.88 39.76
N ARG A 120 -16.36 21.73 39.45
CA ARG A 120 -17.25 21.02 40.38
C ARG A 120 -16.52 20.54 41.63
N VAL A 121 -15.32 19.99 41.49
CA VAL A 121 -14.50 19.54 42.63
C VAL A 121 -14.22 20.71 43.57
N LYS A 122 -13.81 21.87 43.02
CA LYS A 122 -13.55 23.06 43.84
C LYS A 122 -14.78 23.52 44.62
N VAL A 123 -15.94 23.58 43.97
CA VAL A 123 -17.20 23.95 44.65
C VAL A 123 -17.54 22.96 45.77
N LEU A 124 -17.43 21.65 45.50
CA LEU A 124 -17.69 20.61 46.50
C LEU A 124 -16.71 20.67 47.68
N GLU A 125 -15.43 20.98 47.44
CA GLU A 125 -14.42 21.15 48.48
C GLU A 125 -14.74 22.36 49.37
N GLU A 126 -15.16 23.48 48.78
CA GLU A 126 -15.58 24.68 49.50
C GLU A 126 -16.83 24.42 50.37
N GLU A 127 -17.84 23.74 49.80
CA GLU A 127 -19.05 23.33 50.52
C GLU A 127 -18.72 22.39 51.69
N ASN A 128 -17.85 21.40 51.46
CA ASN A 128 -17.44 20.46 52.51
C ASN A 128 -16.73 21.17 53.67
N LEU A 129 -15.87 22.15 53.35
CA LEU A 129 -15.19 22.96 54.35
C LEU A 129 -16.18 23.79 55.18
N LEU A 130 -17.16 24.41 54.53
CA LEU A 130 -18.19 25.20 55.22
C LEU A 130 -19.04 24.34 56.14
N LEU A 131 -19.49 23.18 55.67
CA LEU A 131 -20.27 22.23 56.46
C LEU A 131 -19.48 21.74 57.69
N LYS A 132 -18.19 21.41 57.53
CA LYS A 132 -17.32 21.04 58.65
C LYS A 132 -17.21 22.16 59.70
N LYS A 133 -17.08 23.41 59.27
CA LYS A 133 -17.05 24.57 60.18
C LYS A 133 -18.38 24.75 60.92
N GLN A 134 -19.50 24.60 60.23
CA GLN A 134 -20.83 24.68 60.85
C GLN A 134 -21.02 23.58 61.89
N ILE A 135 -20.63 22.36 61.56
CA ILE A 135 -20.63 21.22 62.49
C ILE A 135 -19.78 21.54 63.73
N GLN A 136 -18.54 22.00 63.56
CA GLN A 136 -17.65 22.33 64.68
C GLN A 136 -18.25 23.41 65.59
N LYS A 137 -18.87 24.45 65.02
CA LYS A 137 -19.52 25.51 65.78
C LYS A 137 -20.69 24.97 66.63
N LEU A 138 -21.58 24.17 66.03
CA LEU A 138 -22.73 23.57 66.72
C LEU A 138 -22.29 22.61 67.85
N TYR A 139 -21.25 21.80 67.62
CA TYR A 139 -20.67 20.96 68.67
C TYR A 139 -20.05 21.79 69.79
N GLY A 140 -19.36 22.89 69.45
CA GLY A 140 -18.87 23.84 70.46
C GLY A 140 -20.02 24.34 71.32
N GLU A 141 -21.09 24.88 70.71
CA GLU A 141 -22.26 25.39 71.43
C GLU A 141 -22.93 24.33 72.34
N LEU A 142 -23.04 23.07 71.88
CA LEU A 142 -23.68 22.01 72.66
C LEU A 142 -22.88 21.57 73.89
N TYR A 143 -21.55 21.59 73.82
CA TYR A 143 -20.66 21.09 74.87
C TYR A 143 -19.94 22.20 75.67
N SER A 144 -20.29 23.47 75.46
CA SER A 144 -19.77 24.63 76.22
C SER A 144 -20.48 24.86 77.57
N ILE A 145 -20.96 23.82 78.24
CA ILE A 145 -21.54 23.90 79.60
C ILE A 145 -20.41 23.97 80.63
#